data_AF-A0A821R1M1-F1
#
_entry.id   AF-A0A821R1M1-F1
#
_cell.length_a   1.000
_cell.length_b   1.000
_cell.length_c   1.000
_cell.angle_alpha   90.00
_cell.angle_beta   90.00
_cell.angle_gamma   90.00
#
_symmetry.space_group_name_H-M   'P 1'
#
loop_
_entity.id
_entity.type
_entity.pdbx_description
1 polymer ?
#
loop_
_entity_poly.entity_id
_entity_poly.type
_entity_poly.pdbx_seq_one_letter_code
_entity_poly.pdbx_strand_id
1 'polypeptide(L)'
;MIKASKGSGKNGIQTATNRHNFQHYFRQIKKDIPNSPILVMKCVDNCQRLEIQIIADQNGHIISFFNHNYSIQQQHEKSIEETSRILPPPKILEQMKKGAIRLAKLIGYVGVGTIEYLYNSNDETFFFLEINLRLKMEHSFIEMNTNINLPACQIQIGMGIDLHRIKDIRLLYGKDPFGQTSIDFETSHFKSQSSDEGTPVHTSNEYSDKNYQT
;
A
#
# COMPACT_ATOMS: atom_id res chain seq x y z
N MET A 1 0.27 -3.93 22.19
CA MET A 1 -1.06 -3.81 21.58
C MET A 1 -1.79 -5.15 21.69
N ILE A 2 -3.08 -5.12 22.01
CA ILE A 2 -3.99 -6.25 22.11
C ILE A 2 -4.99 -6.11 20.94
N LYS A 3 -5.08 -7.12 20.07
CA LYS A 3 -5.94 -7.07 18.87
C LYS A 3 -6.79 -8.33 18.79
N ALA A 4 -8.11 -8.18 18.65
CA ALA A 4 -9.00 -9.28 18.30
C ALA A 4 -8.94 -9.53 16.78
N SER A 5 -8.77 -10.78 16.36
CA SER A 5 -8.69 -11.13 14.93
C SER A 5 -9.97 -10.84 14.15
N LYS A 6 -11.14 -10.91 14.78
CA LYS A 6 -12.45 -10.64 14.15
C LYS A 6 -12.90 -9.18 14.33
N GLY A 7 -12.05 -8.31 14.88
CA GLY A 7 -12.36 -6.89 15.04
C GLY A 7 -12.24 -6.13 13.71
N SER A 8 -13.11 -5.14 13.49
CA SER A 8 -13.08 -4.26 12.32
C SER A 8 -12.59 -2.85 12.69
N GLY A 9 -11.68 -2.29 11.89
CA GLY A 9 -11.13 -0.95 12.12
C GLY A 9 -10.47 -0.82 13.50
N LYS A 10 -10.84 0.23 14.26
CA LYS A 10 -10.35 0.45 15.63
C LYS A 10 -11.08 -0.40 16.69
N ASN A 11 -12.18 -1.08 16.34
CA ASN A 11 -12.94 -1.90 17.29
C ASN A 11 -12.21 -3.22 17.55
N GLY A 12 -11.90 -3.49 18.82
CA GLY A 12 -11.13 -4.68 19.22
C GLY A 12 -9.62 -4.50 19.25
N ILE A 13 -9.12 -3.26 19.19
CA ILE A 13 -7.70 -2.91 19.30
C ILE A 13 -7.49 -2.01 20.52
N GLN A 14 -6.60 -2.40 21.43
CA GLN A 14 -6.22 -1.59 22.60
C GLN A 14 -4.71 -1.58 22.84
N THR A 15 -4.19 -0.45 23.30
CA THR A 15 -2.78 -0.30 23.69
C THR A 15 -2.67 -0.29 25.21
N ALA A 16 -1.98 -1.31 25.76
CA ALA A 16 -1.69 -1.40 27.18
C ALA A 16 -0.21 -1.09 27.44
N THR A 17 0.06 -0.10 28.30
CA THR A 17 1.42 0.32 28.70
C THR A 17 1.88 -0.33 30.01
N ASN A 18 0.97 -0.96 30.77
CA ASN A 18 1.27 -1.64 32.02
C ASN A 18 0.38 -2.88 32.22
N ARG A 19 0.75 -3.71 33.20
CA ARG A 19 0.07 -4.99 33.50
C ARG A 19 -1.40 -4.81 33.91
N HIS A 20 -1.70 -3.76 34.66
CA HIS A 20 -3.06 -3.49 35.14
C HIS A 20 -4.00 -3.17 33.96
N ASN A 21 -3.59 -2.23 33.10
CA ASN A 21 -4.33 -1.83 31.91
C ASN A 21 -4.48 -3.01 30.93
N PHE A 22 -3.45 -3.85 30.80
CA PHE A 22 -3.52 -5.05 29.99
C PHE A 22 -4.66 -5.98 30.42
N GLN A 23 -4.78 -6.28 31.72
CA GLN A 23 -5.85 -7.15 32.24
C GLN A 23 -7.24 -6.56 31.99
N HIS A 24 -7.37 -5.25 32.19
CA HIS A 24 -8.62 -4.53 31.95
C HIS A 24 -9.03 -4.62 30.46
N TYR A 25 -8.16 -4.19 29.55
CA TYR A 25 -8.44 -4.18 28.11
C TYR A 25 -8.62 -5.59 27.53
N PHE A 26 -7.87 -6.58 28.00
CA PHE A 26 -8.02 -7.95 27.54
C PHE A 26 -9.42 -8.51 27.86
N ARG A 27 -9.91 -8.26 29.08
CA ARG A 27 -11.28 -8.67 29.49
C ARG A 27 -12.34 -7.93 28.69
N GLN A 28 -12.15 -6.64 28.47
CA GLN A 28 -13.04 -5.81 27.66
C GLN A 28 -13.14 -6.35 26.22
N ILE A 29 -12.01 -6.53 25.52
CA ILE A 29 -12.01 -7.05 24.15
C ILE A 29 -12.66 -8.45 24.07
N LYS A 30 -12.41 -9.33 25.04
CA LYS A 30 -13.02 -10.66 25.08
C LYS A 30 -14.54 -10.61 25.24
N LYS A 31 -15.06 -9.61 25.96
CA LYS A 31 -16.50 -9.39 26.15
C LYS A 31 -17.13 -8.79 24.89
N ASP A 32 -16.49 -7.78 24.32
CA ASP A 32 -17.02 -7.03 23.17
C ASP A 32 -16.99 -7.87 21.88
N ILE A 33 -16.00 -8.75 21.73
CA ILE A 33 -15.83 -9.62 20.56
C ILE A 33 -15.70 -11.08 21.00
N PRO A 34 -16.83 -11.71 21.39
CA PRO A 34 -16.82 -13.08 21.87
C PRO A 34 -16.34 -14.04 20.77
N ASN A 35 -15.64 -15.10 21.16
CA ASN A 35 -15.11 -16.14 20.26
C ASN A 35 -14.17 -15.62 19.14
N SER A 36 -13.57 -14.44 19.32
CA SER A 36 -12.43 -14.01 18.51
C SER A 36 -11.12 -14.46 19.15
N PRO A 37 -10.19 -15.06 18.38
CA PRO A 37 -8.80 -15.13 18.78
C PRO A 37 -8.28 -13.73 19.11
N ILE A 38 -7.42 -13.63 20.12
CA ILE A 38 -6.78 -12.38 20.55
C ILE A 38 -5.27 -12.54 20.38
N LEU A 39 -4.67 -11.62 19.64
CA LEU A 39 -3.23 -11.52 19.42
C LEU A 39 -2.66 -10.40 20.28
N VAL A 40 -1.52 -10.66 20.92
CA VAL A 40 -0.73 -9.65 21.61
C VAL A 40 0.53 -9.40 20.79
N MET A 41 0.78 -8.14 20.44
CA MET A 41 1.94 -7.74 19.65
C MET A 41 2.63 -6.53 20.28
N LYS A 42 3.93 -6.39 20.02
CA LYS A 42 4.68 -5.20 20.41
C LYS A 42 4.02 -3.95 19.81
N CYS A 43 3.78 -2.94 20.63
CA CYS A 43 3.41 -1.62 20.13
C CYS A 43 4.68 -0.96 19.63
N VAL A 44 4.66 -0.44 18.40
CA VAL A 44 5.78 0.33 17.86
C VAL A 44 5.28 1.75 17.70
N ASP A 45 5.94 2.67 18.39
CA ASP A 45 5.60 4.10 18.39
C ASP A 45 6.44 4.84 17.35
N ASN A 46 6.04 6.07 16.99
CA ASN A 46 6.76 6.95 16.07
C ASN A 46 7.09 6.33 14.70
N CYS A 47 6.22 5.43 14.21
CA CYS A 47 6.35 4.81 12.90
C CYS A 47 5.42 5.45 11.87
N GLN A 48 5.89 5.51 10.63
CA GLN A 48 5.10 5.90 9.47
C GLN A 48 4.58 4.65 8.75
N ARG A 49 3.33 4.67 8.30
CA ARG A 49 2.76 3.61 7.46
C ARG A 49 3.23 3.81 6.03
N LEU A 50 4.00 2.85 5.54
CA LEU A 50 4.56 2.83 4.20
C LEU A 50 3.96 1.69 3.39
N GLU A 51 3.82 1.89 2.09
CA GLU A 51 3.09 0.98 1.21
C GLU A 51 3.92 0.64 -0.01
N ILE A 52 4.07 -0.67 -0.26
CA ILE A 52 4.66 -1.20 -1.47
C ILE A 52 3.53 -1.76 -2.32
N GLN A 53 3.36 -1.18 -3.50
CA GLN A 53 2.45 -1.68 -4.51
C GLN A 53 3.11 -2.88 -5.19
N ILE A 54 2.34 -3.95 -5.39
CA ILE A 54 2.74 -5.13 -6.15
C ILE A 54 1.78 -5.37 -7.31
N ILE A 55 2.32 -5.88 -8.41
CA ILE A 55 1.57 -6.40 -9.56
C ILE A 55 2.18 -7.75 -9.91
N ALA A 56 1.35 -8.79 -10.01
CA ALA A 56 1.77 -10.16 -10.24
C ALA A 56 0.95 -10.81 -11.35
N ASP A 57 1.59 -11.49 -12.30
CA ASP A 57 0.91 -12.32 -13.30
C ASP A 57 0.77 -13.79 -12.89
N GLN A 58 0.11 -14.58 -13.73
CA GLN A 58 -0.15 -16.01 -13.48
C GLN A 58 1.11 -16.88 -13.59
N ASN A 59 2.18 -16.36 -14.21
CA ASN A 59 3.43 -17.07 -14.45
C ASN A 59 4.49 -16.79 -13.37
N GLY A 60 4.10 -16.12 -12.27
CA GLY A 60 4.95 -15.88 -11.11
C GLY A 60 5.89 -14.69 -11.26
N HIS A 61 5.73 -13.88 -12.32
CA HIS A 61 6.42 -12.61 -12.42
C HIS A 61 5.74 -11.59 -11.51
N ILE A 62 6.54 -10.90 -10.69
CA ILE A 62 6.04 -9.91 -9.75
C ILE A 62 6.93 -8.68 -9.81
N ILE A 63 6.30 -7.53 -10.00
CA ILE A 63 6.96 -6.23 -9.88
C ILE A 63 6.49 -5.54 -8.62
N SER A 64 7.35 -4.70 -8.05
CA SER A 64 7.01 -3.90 -6.88
C SER A 64 7.56 -2.48 -7.00
N PHE A 65 6.80 -1.53 -6.49
CA PHE A 65 7.23 -0.14 -6.43
C PHE A 65 6.65 0.55 -5.20
N PHE A 66 7.33 1.60 -4.76
CA PHE A 66 6.95 2.32 -3.57
C PHE A 66 5.83 3.29 -3.92
N ASN A 67 4.73 3.22 -3.18
CA ASN A 67 3.69 4.23 -3.29
C ASN A 67 4.09 5.42 -2.40
N HIS A 68 4.64 6.45 -3.02
CA HIS A 68 5.01 7.69 -2.32
C HIS A 68 3.73 8.52 -2.09
N ASN A 69 2.86 8.09 -1.18
CA ASN A 69 1.67 8.87 -0.81
C ASN A 69 2.10 10.29 -0.39
N TYR A 70 1.93 11.29 -1.28
CA TYR A 70 1.72 12.67 -0.86
C TYR A 70 0.27 12.70 -0.35
N SER A 71 0.08 12.34 0.92
CA SER A 71 -1.26 12.21 1.47
C SER A 71 -1.85 13.58 1.73
N ILE A 72 -2.64 14.09 0.79
CA ILE A 72 -3.91 14.74 1.12
C ILE A 72 -4.88 13.59 1.38
N GLN A 73 -4.93 13.12 2.63
CA GLN A 73 -5.99 12.22 3.05
C GLN A 73 -7.22 13.08 3.35
N GLN A 74 -8.16 13.16 2.40
CA GLN A 74 -9.53 13.55 2.68
C GLN A 74 -10.17 12.42 3.51
N GLN A 75 -10.10 12.52 4.84
CA GLN A 75 -11.04 11.81 5.70
C GLN A 75 -12.10 12.80 6.16
N HIS A 76 -13.36 12.48 5.85
CA HIS A 76 -14.50 13.00 6.59
C HIS A 76 -14.20 12.87 8.09
N GLU A 77 -14.15 14.00 8.77
CA GLU A 77 -13.88 14.17 10.21
C GLU A 77 -12.44 13.88 10.69
N LYS A 78 -11.43 14.61 10.19
CA LYS A 78 -10.41 15.30 11.02
C LYS A 78 -9.40 16.02 10.13
N SER A 79 -8.88 17.13 10.68
CA SER A 79 -8.03 18.16 10.08
C SER A 79 -6.99 17.67 9.07
N ILE A 80 -6.85 18.45 7.99
CA ILE A 80 -5.79 18.33 6.97
C ILE A 80 -4.44 18.52 7.66
N GLU A 81 -3.70 17.44 7.88
CA GLU A 81 -2.33 17.49 8.36
C GLU A 81 -1.42 16.88 7.29
N GLU A 82 -0.81 17.74 6.49
CA GLU A 82 0.28 17.37 5.58
C GLU A 82 1.50 16.95 6.40
N THR A 83 1.53 15.71 6.86
CA THR A 83 2.73 15.17 7.49
C THR A 83 3.73 14.82 6.40
N SER A 84 4.77 15.64 6.26
CA SER A 84 5.94 15.33 5.43
C SER A 84 6.50 13.96 5.83
N ARG A 85 6.24 12.94 5.02
CA ARG A 85 6.72 11.57 5.27
C ARG A 85 8.21 11.50 4.98
N ILE A 86 8.97 10.91 5.91
CA ILE A 86 10.41 10.75 5.76
C ILE A 86 10.61 9.53 4.86
N LEU A 87 11.22 9.75 3.70
CA LEU A 87 11.51 8.66 2.76
C LEU A 87 12.58 7.73 3.37
N PRO A 88 12.38 6.40 3.35
CA PRO A 88 13.42 5.46 3.76
C PRO A 88 14.65 5.58 2.87
N PRO A 89 15.86 5.33 3.41
CA PRO A 89 17.06 5.20 2.60
C PRO A 89 16.86 4.19 1.46
N PRO A 90 17.46 4.39 0.27
CA PRO A 90 17.26 3.50 -0.88
C PRO A 90 17.47 2.02 -0.58
N LYS A 91 18.46 1.70 0.27
CA LYS A 91 18.76 0.33 0.72
C LYS A 91 17.60 -0.30 1.51
N ILE A 92 16.99 0.46 2.42
CA ILE A 92 15.84 0.00 3.20
C ILE A 92 14.64 -0.19 2.28
N LEU A 93 14.39 0.77 1.38
CA LEU A 93 13.29 0.68 0.44
C LEU A 93 13.40 -0.53 -0.49
N GLU A 94 14.61 -0.84 -0.95
CA GLU A 94 14.89 -2.04 -1.74
C GLU A 94 14.61 -3.32 -0.95
N GLN A 95 14.98 -3.37 0.33
CA GLN A 95 14.66 -4.50 1.21
C GLN A 95 13.14 -4.67 1.38
N MET A 96 12.40 -3.57 1.55
CA MET A 96 10.93 -3.60 1.65
C MET A 96 10.29 -4.13 0.36
N LYS A 97 10.78 -3.68 -0.81
CA LYS A 97 10.35 -4.16 -2.14
C LYS A 97 10.64 -5.65 -2.33
N LYS A 98 11.85 -6.10 -2.02
CA LYS A 98 12.22 -7.53 -2.08
C LYS A 98 11.40 -8.38 -1.12
N GLY A 99 11.16 -7.88 0.10
CA GLY A 99 10.27 -8.52 1.08
C GLY A 99 8.84 -8.67 0.55
N ALA A 100 8.33 -7.62 -0.11
CA ALA A 100 7.01 -7.61 -0.72
C ALA A 100 6.88 -8.66 -1.84
N ILE A 101 7.85 -8.68 -2.77
CA ILE A 101 7.92 -9.69 -3.84
C ILE A 101 7.97 -11.10 -3.26
N ARG A 102 8.84 -11.34 -2.26
CA ARG A 102 8.97 -12.66 -1.63
C ARG A 102 7.67 -13.13 -0.99
N LEU A 103 6.96 -12.24 -0.30
CA LEU A 103 5.67 -12.57 0.31
C LEU A 103 4.62 -12.90 -0.75
N ALA A 104 4.55 -12.10 -1.82
CA ALA A 104 3.61 -12.33 -2.92
C ALA A 104 3.89 -13.65 -3.66
N LYS A 105 5.17 -13.98 -3.92
CA LYS A 105 5.58 -15.27 -4.48
C LYS A 105 5.19 -16.43 -3.56
N LEU A 106 5.41 -16.30 -2.25
CA LEU A 106 5.10 -17.34 -1.26
C LEU A 106 3.61 -17.73 -1.24
N ILE A 107 2.71 -16.75 -1.39
CA ILE A 107 1.27 -17.00 -1.38
C ILE A 107 0.69 -17.27 -2.78
N GLY A 108 1.53 -17.30 -3.83
CA GLY A 108 1.07 -17.49 -5.21
C GLY A 108 0.11 -16.39 -5.68
N TYR A 109 0.37 -15.14 -5.31
CA TYR A 109 -0.57 -14.05 -5.60
C TYR A 109 -0.61 -13.70 -7.10
N VAL A 110 -1.80 -13.40 -7.60
CA VAL A 110 -2.07 -12.91 -8.96
C VAL A 110 -2.93 -11.66 -8.87
N GLY A 111 -2.56 -10.62 -9.61
CA GLY A 111 -3.27 -9.35 -9.67
C GLY A 111 -2.49 -8.19 -9.04
N VAL A 112 -3.23 -7.20 -8.53
CA VAL A 112 -2.70 -5.94 -8.00
C VAL A 112 -3.04 -5.84 -6.53
N GLY A 113 -2.02 -5.64 -5.68
CA GLY A 113 -2.19 -5.59 -4.23
C GLY A 113 -1.16 -4.70 -3.55
N THR A 114 -1.36 -4.44 -2.26
CA THR A 114 -0.50 -3.55 -1.50
C THR A 114 0.03 -4.27 -0.26
N ILE A 115 1.33 -4.21 -0.05
CA ILE A 115 1.98 -4.70 1.18
C ILE A 115 2.34 -3.49 2.02
N GLU A 116 1.97 -3.55 3.29
CA GLU A 116 2.12 -2.43 4.19
C GLU A 116 3.13 -2.72 5.28
N TYR A 117 3.86 -1.67 5.59
CA TYR A 117 4.91 -1.69 6.59
C TYR A 117 4.75 -0.52 7.56
N LEU A 118 5.21 -0.72 8.77
CA LEU A 118 5.52 0.33 9.72
C LEU A 118 7.02 0.62 9.62
N TYR A 119 7.40 1.87 9.34
CA TYR A 119 8.78 2.31 9.24
C TYR A 119 9.11 3.30 10.36
N ASN A 120 10.17 3.02 11.12
CA ASN A 120 10.73 3.91 12.13
C ASN A 120 11.95 4.61 11.54
N SER A 121 11.85 5.93 11.35
CA SER A 121 12.92 6.74 10.76
C SER A 121 14.13 6.94 11.69
N ASN A 122 13.97 6.79 13.01
CA ASN A 122 15.06 7.02 13.96
C ASN A 122 16.09 5.89 13.93
N ASP A 123 15.61 4.65 13.79
CA ASP A 123 16.44 3.45 13.82
C ASP A 123 16.56 2.78 12.43
N GLU A 124 15.97 3.38 11.41
CA GLU A 124 15.86 2.84 10.03
C GLU A 124 15.30 1.40 9.98
N THR A 125 14.40 1.07 10.91
CA THR A 125 13.79 -0.27 11.00
C THR A 125 12.39 -0.27 10.41
N PHE A 126 12.00 -1.40 9.79
CA PHE A 126 10.64 -1.58 9.28
C PHE A 126 10.06 -2.95 9.68
N PHE A 127 8.74 -2.98 9.84
CA PHE A 127 7.98 -4.15 10.27
C PHE A 127 6.79 -4.36 9.34
N PHE A 128 6.55 -5.60 8.93
CA PHE A 128 5.35 -5.96 8.17
C PHE A 128 4.09 -5.70 9.01
N LEU A 129 3.07 -5.09 8.41
CA LEU A 129 1.79 -4.82 9.04
C LEU A 129 0.69 -5.72 8.50
N GLU A 130 0.41 -5.61 7.20
CA GLU A 130 -0.64 -6.37 6.53
C GLU A 130 -0.42 -6.43 5.02
N ILE A 131 -1.19 -7.29 4.36
CA ILE A 131 -1.29 -7.37 2.92
C ILE A 131 -2.76 -7.12 2.51
N ASN A 132 -2.95 -6.16 1.63
CA ASN A 132 -4.23 -5.82 1.04
C ASN A 132 -4.26 -6.35 -0.40
N LEU A 133 -4.89 -7.51 -0.60
CA LEU A 133 -4.96 -8.23 -1.89
C LEU A 133 -6.02 -7.64 -2.85
N ARG A 134 -6.27 -6.33 -2.74
CA ARG A 134 -7.25 -5.59 -3.53
C ARG A 134 -6.64 -4.28 -4.00
N LEU A 135 -7.15 -3.77 -5.12
CA LEU A 135 -6.88 -2.41 -5.53
C LEU A 135 -7.46 -1.45 -4.49
N LYS A 136 -6.65 -0.50 -4.04
CA LYS A 136 -7.06 0.53 -3.08
C LYS A 136 -7.74 1.70 -3.79
N MET A 137 -8.54 2.48 -3.07
CA MET A 137 -9.21 3.66 -3.64
C MET A 137 -8.18 4.69 -4.13
N GLU A 138 -7.04 4.78 -3.43
CA GLU A 138 -5.96 5.73 -3.66
C GLU A 138 -5.06 5.34 -4.85
N HIS A 139 -5.42 4.33 -5.65
CA HIS A 139 -4.61 3.84 -6.76
C HIS A 139 -4.39 4.90 -7.85
N SER A 140 -5.33 5.84 -8.07
CA SER A 140 -5.19 6.88 -9.10
C SER A 140 -3.91 7.72 -8.95
N PHE A 141 -3.45 7.93 -7.72
CA PHE A 141 -2.19 8.61 -7.47
C PHE A 141 -0.98 7.79 -7.94
N ILE A 142 -1.03 6.46 -7.76
CA ILE A 142 -0.02 5.56 -8.30
C ILE A 142 -0.01 5.62 -9.82
N GLU A 143 -1.18 5.59 -10.45
CA GLU A 143 -1.30 5.65 -11.91
C GLU A 143 -0.68 6.93 -12.46
N MET A 144 -0.93 8.08 -11.82
CA MET A 144 -0.32 9.36 -12.21
C MET A 144 1.20 9.36 -12.14
N ASN A 145 1.78 8.80 -11.06
CA ASN A 145 3.24 8.78 -10.91
C ASN A 145 3.93 7.72 -11.76
N THR A 146 3.24 6.63 -12.10
CA THR A 146 3.85 5.49 -12.80
C THR A 146 3.47 5.42 -14.28
N ASN A 147 2.43 6.15 -14.70
CA ASN A 147 1.75 6.02 -15.99
C ASN A 147 1.26 4.58 -16.28
N ILE A 148 0.89 3.85 -15.24
CA ILE A 148 0.33 2.50 -15.34
C ILE A 148 -1.17 2.56 -15.06
N ASN A 149 -1.99 2.07 -15.98
CA ASN A 149 -3.42 1.86 -15.71
C ASN A 149 -3.60 0.54 -14.96
N LEU A 150 -3.78 0.62 -13.63
CA LEU A 150 -3.84 -0.52 -12.73
C LEU A 150 -5.10 -1.38 -12.95
N PRO A 151 -6.32 -0.83 -13.12
CA PRO A 151 -7.49 -1.63 -13.49
C PRO A 151 -7.31 -2.37 -14.82
N ALA A 152 -6.74 -1.73 -15.84
CA ALA A 152 -6.46 -2.38 -17.12
C ALA A 152 -5.41 -3.49 -16.99
N CYS A 153 -4.38 -3.29 -16.14
CA CYS A 153 -3.43 -4.34 -15.81
C CYS A 153 -4.12 -5.54 -15.15
N GLN A 154 -5.03 -5.31 -14.18
CA GLN A 154 -5.79 -6.39 -13.53
C GLN A 154 -6.61 -7.20 -14.53
N ILE A 155 -7.29 -6.53 -15.48
CA ILE A 155 -8.07 -7.21 -16.53
C ILE A 155 -7.14 -8.06 -17.40
N GLN A 156 -6.03 -7.50 -17.90
CA GLN A 156 -5.07 -8.22 -18.74
C GLN A 156 -4.46 -9.43 -18.03
N ILE A 157 -4.07 -9.27 -16.76
CA ILE A 157 -3.58 -10.37 -15.92
C ILE A 157 -4.67 -11.43 -15.72
N GLY A 158 -5.92 -11.02 -15.52
CA GLY A 158 -7.08 -11.92 -15.44
C GLY A 158 -7.30 -12.73 -16.73
N MET A 159 -6.92 -12.17 -17.88
CA MET A 159 -6.92 -12.86 -19.18
C MET A 159 -5.71 -13.77 -19.41
N GLY A 160 -4.78 -13.86 -18.44
CA GLY A 160 -3.55 -14.66 -18.57
C GLY A 160 -2.44 -13.96 -19.37
N ILE A 161 -2.51 -12.64 -19.54
CA ILE A 161 -1.45 -11.87 -20.19
C ILE A 161 -0.31 -11.64 -19.20
N ASP A 162 0.89 -12.04 -19.59
CA ASP A 162 2.11 -11.84 -18.80
C ASP A 162 2.50 -10.37 -18.64
N LEU A 163 3.13 -10.04 -17.52
CA LEU A 163 3.59 -8.68 -17.22
C LEU A 163 4.43 -8.08 -18.34
N HIS A 164 5.33 -8.87 -18.95
CA HIS A 164 6.21 -8.38 -20.01
C HIS A 164 5.48 -8.07 -21.32
N ARG A 165 4.20 -8.46 -21.45
CA ARG A 165 3.34 -8.18 -22.62
C ARG A 165 2.41 -6.99 -22.38
N ILE A 166 2.25 -6.55 -21.14
CA ILE A 166 1.41 -5.40 -20.80
C ILE A 166 2.14 -4.12 -21.20
N LYS A 167 1.52 -3.35 -22.10
CA LYS A 167 2.07 -2.11 -22.67
C LYS A 167 2.67 -1.18 -21.61
N ASP A 168 1.90 -0.87 -20.56
CA ASP A 168 2.31 0.09 -19.54
C ASP A 168 3.53 -0.41 -18.74
N ILE A 169 3.59 -1.73 -18.47
CA ILE A 169 4.75 -2.35 -17.82
C ILE A 169 5.97 -2.27 -18.73
N ARG A 170 5.83 -2.54 -20.04
CA ARG A 170 6.94 -2.40 -20.98
C ARG A 170 7.48 -0.98 -21.01
N LEU A 171 6.60 0.02 -21.05
CA LEU A 171 6.97 1.44 -21.02
C LEU A 171 7.68 1.82 -19.71
N LEU A 172 7.21 1.31 -18.56
CA LEU A 172 7.84 1.50 -17.25
C LEU A 172 9.31 1.03 -17.24
N TYR A 173 9.60 -0.08 -17.93
CA TYR A 173 10.95 -0.63 -18.08
C TYR A 173 11.69 -0.10 -19.33
N GLY A 174 11.18 0.94 -19.98
CA GLY A 174 11.81 1.56 -21.15
C GLY A 174 11.89 0.64 -22.38
N LYS A 175 11.00 -0.33 -22.51
CA LYS A 175 10.90 -1.26 -23.65
C LYS A 175 9.88 -0.76 -24.67
N ASP A 176 10.02 -1.24 -25.91
CA ASP A 176 9.04 -1.02 -26.98
C ASP A 176 7.65 -1.53 -26.54
N PRO A 177 6.59 -0.68 -26.49
CA PRO A 177 5.26 -1.06 -26.03
C PRO A 177 4.60 -2.23 -26.79
N PHE A 178 5.01 -2.49 -28.04
CA PHE A 178 4.48 -3.59 -28.86
C PHE A 178 5.43 -4.78 -28.97
N GLY A 179 6.60 -4.68 -28.34
CA GLY A 179 7.59 -5.75 -28.33
C GLY A 179 7.12 -6.98 -27.54
N GLN A 180 7.74 -8.11 -27.84
CA GLN A 180 7.42 -9.40 -27.23
C GLN A 180 8.59 -9.98 -26.42
N THR A 181 9.70 -9.26 -26.35
CA THR A 181 10.89 -9.67 -25.60
C THR A 181 10.58 -9.80 -24.11
N SER A 182 11.10 -10.84 -23.48
CA SER A 182 11.00 -11.01 -22.02
C SER A 182 11.71 -9.86 -21.30
N ILE A 183 11.27 -9.59 -20.07
CA ILE A 183 11.87 -8.60 -19.18
C ILE A 183 12.31 -9.35 -17.93
N ASP A 184 13.59 -9.26 -17.58
CA ASP A 184 14.07 -9.73 -16.29
C ASP A 184 13.72 -8.70 -15.22
N PHE A 185 12.60 -8.92 -14.54
CA PHE A 185 12.08 -8.02 -13.51
C PHE A 185 12.94 -7.99 -12.23
N GLU A 186 13.87 -8.93 -12.04
CA GLU A 186 14.72 -8.98 -10.85
C GLU A 186 15.95 -8.07 -10.98
N THR A 187 16.51 -7.98 -12.18
CA THR A 187 17.72 -7.20 -12.46
C THR A 187 17.46 -5.90 -13.21
N SER A 188 16.33 -5.78 -13.91
CA SER A 188 15.99 -4.55 -14.63
C SER A 188 15.53 -3.45 -13.68
N HIS A 189 15.94 -2.23 -13.97
CA HIS A 189 15.46 -1.03 -13.28
C HIS A 189 14.40 -0.33 -14.13
N PHE A 190 13.49 0.40 -13.46
CA PHE A 190 12.57 1.28 -14.17
C PHE A 190 13.35 2.36 -14.92
N LYS A 191 12.76 2.84 -16.02
CA LYS A 191 13.28 4.00 -16.72
C LYS A 191 13.32 5.20 -15.76
N SER A 192 14.45 5.90 -15.70
CA SER A 192 14.55 7.15 -14.96
C SER A 192 13.56 8.17 -15.52
N GLN A 193 12.63 8.65 -14.70
CA GLN A 193 11.76 9.75 -15.08
C GLN A 193 12.60 11.05 -15.05
N SER A 194 12.67 11.75 -16.18
CA SER A 194 13.19 13.12 -16.23
C SER A 194 12.27 14.03 -15.42
N SER A 195 12.84 14.81 -14.53
CA SER A 195 12.17 15.73 -13.61
C SER A 195 11.66 17.00 -14.31
N ASP A 196 10.81 16.84 -15.30
CA ASP A 196 10.10 17.94 -15.96
C ASP A 196 8.75 17.41 -16.42
N GLU A 197 7.69 17.66 -15.62
CA GLU A 197 6.33 17.95 -16.10
C GLU A 197 5.33 18.04 -14.92
N GLY A 198 4.94 19.28 -14.61
CA GLY A 198 3.55 19.68 -14.29
C GLY A 198 2.89 19.08 -13.04
N THR A 199 2.93 19.82 -11.94
CA THR A 199 1.98 19.68 -10.83
C THR A 199 0.55 19.89 -11.35
N PRO A 200 -0.37 18.90 -11.27
CA PRO A 200 -1.75 19.10 -11.70
C PRO A 200 -2.48 20.01 -10.70
N VAL A 201 -3.08 21.10 -11.20
CA VAL A 201 -4.04 21.91 -10.45
C VAL A 201 -5.41 21.23 -10.51
N HIS A 202 -5.94 20.80 -9.37
CA HIS A 202 -7.33 20.39 -9.26
C HIS A 202 -8.24 21.62 -9.37
N THR A 203 -9.04 21.70 -10.43
CA THR A 203 -10.23 22.55 -10.45
C THR A 203 -11.43 21.70 -10.01
N SER A 204 -11.81 21.83 -8.74
CA SER A 204 -13.13 21.39 -8.30
C SER A 204 -14.17 22.39 -8.80
N ASN A 205 -15.04 21.97 -9.71
CA ASN A 205 -16.30 22.66 -9.97
C ASN A 205 -17.16 22.56 -8.71
N GLU A 206 -17.09 23.57 -7.84
CA GLU A 206 -18.11 23.82 -6.83
C GLU A 206 -19.39 24.27 -7.54
N TYR A 207 -20.27 23.31 -7.88
CA TYR A 207 -21.68 23.62 -8.03
C TYR A 207 -22.26 23.77 -6.62
N SER A 208 -22.41 25.02 -6.22
CA SER A 208 -23.06 25.46 -4.99
C SER A 208 -24.58 25.29 -5.12
N ASP A 209 -25.08 24.10 -4.83
CA ASP A 209 -26.52 23.91 -4.62
C ASP A 209 -26.89 24.21 -3.16
N LYS A 210 -27.55 25.37 -3.04
CA LYS A 210 -28.18 25.90 -1.85
C LYS A 210 -29.34 25.01 -1.40
N ASN A 211 -29.57 25.05 -0.08
CA ASN A 211 -30.81 24.74 0.63
C ASN A 211 -31.14 23.25 0.75
N TYR A 212 -31.17 22.73 1.97
CA TYR A 212 -32.42 22.42 2.67
C TYR A 212 -32.15 22.37 4.18
N GLN A 213 -32.69 23.36 4.89
CA GLN A 213 -32.95 23.29 6.34
C GLN A 213 -34.25 22.51 6.55
N THR A 214 -34.24 21.53 7.44
CA THR A 214 -35.19 21.38 8.56
C THR A 214 -34.68 20.32 9.53
#